data_AF-A0A564UBG3-F1
#
_entry.id   AF-A0A564UBG3-F1
#
_cell.length_a   1.000
_cell.length_b   1.000
_cell.length_c   1.000
_cell.angle_alpha   90.00
_cell.angle_beta   90.00
_cell.angle_gamma   90.00
#
_symmetry.space_group_name_H-M   'P 1'
#
loop_
_entity.id
_entity.type
_entity.pdbx_description
1 polymer ?
#
loop_
_entity_poly.entity_id
_entity_poly.type
_entity_poly.pdbx_seq_one_letter_code
_entity_poly.pdbx_strand_id
1 'polypeptide(L)'
;MKPVNIGGHSAYQDRVLTQLRKYYPNATTSLSSSTWQIIDKFWNLDLSQVDELMKDRYSVFGPEPRLPSDMLRAILFSAAFKITSYTRFAADLKENLLHAIISGFFVGNTPSVGTFYDFHRRLWLSSDKNLTNAVRPPKLKPQKPKGKEQKTAPVEKLTVYDLFQQFEKNLLLIWLPVQNFGKFSILFSFRILPAWGLSL
;
A
#
# COMPACT_ATOMS: atom_id res chain seq x y z
N MET A 1 -2.28 0.59 24.03
CA MET A 1 -1.43 1.80 24.21
C MET A 1 -1.62 2.74 23.02
N LYS A 2 -1.38 4.05 23.21
CA LYS A 2 -1.39 5.04 22.11
C LYS A 2 -0.06 4.99 21.33
N PRO A 3 -0.05 5.24 20.01
CA PRO A 3 1.20 5.38 19.26
C PRO A 3 1.92 6.66 19.71
N VAL A 4 3.23 6.57 19.93
CA VAL A 4 4.07 7.70 20.34
C VAL A 4 5.31 7.72 19.44
N ASN A 5 5.49 8.80 18.68
CA ASN A 5 6.64 8.99 17.82
C ASN A 5 7.48 10.18 18.31
N ILE A 6 8.44 9.91 19.21
CA ILE A 6 9.24 10.94 19.89
C ILE A 6 10.15 11.71 18.93
N GLY A 7 10.55 11.11 17.79
CA GLY A 7 11.44 11.74 16.81
C GLY A 7 10.80 11.99 15.44
N GLY A 8 9.48 11.88 15.30
CA GLY A 8 8.78 12.16 14.05
C GLY A 8 9.39 11.47 12.82
N HIS A 9 9.66 12.26 11.77
CA HIS A 9 10.26 11.76 10.54
C HIS A 9 11.75 11.44 10.66
N SER A 10 12.50 12.17 11.49
CA SER A 10 13.94 11.90 11.65
C SER A 10 14.18 10.54 12.30
N ALA A 11 13.31 10.11 13.22
CA ALA A 11 13.35 8.75 13.78
C ALA A 11 13.22 7.66 12.69
N TYR A 12 12.38 7.89 11.68
CA TYR A 12 12.29 6.99 10.52
C TYR A 12 13.60 7.01 9.71
N GLN A 13 14.12 8.20 9.40
CA GLN A 13 15.35 8.36 8.64
C GLN A 13 16.56 7.69 9.33
N ASP A 14 16.71 7.89 10.63
CA ASP A 14 17.78 7.28 11.43
C ASP A 14 17.67 5.75 11.43
N ARG A 15 16.46 5.22 11.54
CA ARG A 15 16.20 3.78 11.48
C ARG A 15 16.52 3.19 10.11
N VAL A 16 16.15 3.88 9.02
CA VAL A 16 16.49 3.48 7.65
C VAL A 16 18.01 3.47 7.48
N LEU A 17 18.67 4.55 7.85
CA LEU A 17 20.12 4.73 7.70
C LEU A 17 20.89 3.67 8.50
N THR A 18 20.49 3.42 9.74
CA THR A 18 21.11 2.42 10.62
C THR A 18 21.04 1.02 9.99
N GLN A 19 19.88 0.65 9.45
CA GLN A 19 19.71 -0.66 8.83
C GLN A 19 20.36 -0.78 7.46
N LEU A 20 20.32 0.27 6.63
CA LEU A 20 21.05 0.29 5.36
C LEU A 20 22.55 0.09 5.59
N ARG A 21 23.15 0.78 6.57
CA ARG A 21 24.57 0.59 6.91
C ARG A 21 24.87 -0.83 7.39
N LYS A 22 23.96 -1.44 8.15
CA LYS A 22 24.11 -2.80 8.68
C LYS A 22 24.01 -3.88 7.61
N TYR A 23 22.98 -3.82 6.75
CA TYR A 23 22.66 -4.88 5.80
C TYR A 23 23.19 -4.63 4.38
N TYR A 24 23.49 -3.37 4.03
CA TYR A 24 23.99 -2.94 2.73
C TYR A 24 25.17 -1.96 2.90
N PRO A 25 26.31 -2.38 3.47
CA PRO A 25 27.46 -1.48 3.69
C PRO A 25 28.01 -0.87 2.39
N ASN A 26 27.81 -1.54 1.25
CA ASN A 26 28.24 -1.09 -0.07
C ASN A 26 27.08 -0.52 -0.91
N ALA A 27 26.02 0.01 -0.27
CA ALA A 27 24.79 0.44 -0.95
C ALA A 27 25.03 1.40 -2.13
N THR A 28 26.07 2.24 -2.07
CA THR A 28 26.42 3.20 -3.12
C THR A 28 26.83 2.54 -4.44
N THR A 29 27.43 1.35 -4.38
CA THR A 29 27.87 0.59 -5.56
C THR A 29 26.97 -0.61 -5.85
N SER A 30 26.29 -1.16 -4.84
CA SER A 30 25.47 -2.36 -4.97
C SER A 30 24.03 -2.11 -5.41
N LEU A 31 23.47 -0.92 -5.11
CA LEU A 31 22.08 -0.59 -5.46
C LEU A 31 22.02 0.15 -6.80
N SER A 32 21.05 -0.21 -7.62
CA SER A 32 20.80 0.46 -8.90
C SER A 32 20.31 1.91 -8.69
N SER A 33 20.52 2.77 -9.69
CA SER A 33 19.99 4.14 -9.66
C SER A 33 18.46 4.18 -9.48
N SER A 34 17.71 3.25 -10.09
CA SER A 34 16.26 3.15 -9.89
C SER A 34 15.87 2.84 -8.44
N THR A 35 16.64 1.99 -7.77
CA THR A 35 16.42 1.67 -6.35
C THR A 35 16.66 2.89 -5.48
N TRP A 36 17.72 3.65 -5.75
CA TRP A 36 18.01 4.89 -5.05
C TRP A 36 16.91 5.95 -5.23
N GLN A 37 16.32 6.07 -6.41
CA GLN A 37 15.18 6.98 -6.64
C GLN A 37 13.97 6.62 -5.77
N ILE A 38 13.71 5.32 -5.57
CA ILE A 38 12.63 4.86 -4.69
C ILE A 38 12.97 5.17 -3.23
N ILE A 39 14.20 4.89 -2.80
CA ILE A 39 14.66 5.22 -1.44
C ILE A 39 14.51 6.71 -1.19
N ASP A 40 14.98 7.56 -2.09
CA ASP A 40 14.90 9.02 -1.97
C ASP A 40 13.44 9.51 -1.85
N LYS A 41 12.53 8.95 -2.65
CA LYS A 41 11.10 9.26 -2.56
C LYS A 41 10.53 8.99 -1.17
N PHE A 42 10.80 7.81 -0.61
CA PHE A 42 10.28 7.44 0.71
C PHE A 42 11.04 8.10 1.86
N TRP A 43 12.33 8.40 1.65
CA TRP A 43 13.19 9.13 2.58
C TRP A 43 12.69 10.56 2.83
N ASN A 44 12.21 11.23 1.80
CA ASN A 44 11.69 12.60 1.88
C ASN A 44 10.19 12.66 2.23
N LEU A 45 9.49 11.53 2.22
CA LEU A 45 8.07 11.45 2.52
C LEU A 45 7.83 11.48 4.04
N ASP A 46 7.56 12.67 4.56
CA ASP A 46 7.16 12.86 5.95
C ASP A 46 5.68 12.49 6.16
N LEU A 47 5.46 11.47 6.99
CA LEU A 47 4.13 10.99 7.40
C LEU A 47 3.93 11.09 8.91
N SER A 48 4.83 11.75 9.64
CA SER A 48 4.80 11.82 11.10
C SER A 48 3.51 12.42 11.65
N GLN A 49 2.88 13.36 10.93
CA GLN A 49 1.59 13.93 11.30
C GLN A 49 0.46 12.88 11.40
N VAL A 50 0.58 11.76 10.68
CA VAL A 50 -0.39 10.66 10.72
C VAL A 50 -0.43 9.99 12.10
N ASP A 51 0.70 9.97 12.81
CA ASP A 51 0.78 9.39 14.16
C ASP A 51 -0.12 10.16 15.14
N GLU A 52 -0.14 11.49 15.05
CA GLU A 52 -0.99 12.33 15.89
C GLU A 52 -2.45 12.28 15.41
N LEU A 53 -2.69 12.34 14.10
CA LEU A 53 -4.04 12.30 13.51
C LEU A 53 -4.79 11.00 13.85
N MET A 54 -4.09 9.87 13.87
CA MET A 54 -4.71 8.57 14.13
C MET A 54 -4.68 8.18 15.61
N LYS A 55 -4.12 9.01 16.49
CA LYS A 55 -3.91 8.70 17.91
C LYS A 55 -5.21 8.35 18.63
N ASP A 56 -6.30 9.05 18.33
CA ASP A 56 -7.64 8.78 18.88
C ASP A 56 -8.17 7.39 18.49
N ARG A 57 -7.76 6.86 17.32
CA ARG A 57 -8.15 5.54 16.79
C ARG A 57 -7.50 4.35 17.49
N TYR A 58 -6.58 4.58 18.42
CA TYR A 58 -5.93 3.54 19.21
C TYR A 58 -6.42 3.53 20.65
N SER A 59 -6.53 2.34 21.24
CA SER A 59 -6.92 2.21 22.65
C SER A 59 -5.76 2.58 23.56
N VAL A 60 -6.05 3.20 24.71
CA VAL A 60 -5.06 3.41 25.77
C VAL A 60 -4.57 2.06 26.31
N PHE A 61 -5.46 1.06 26.36
CA PHE A 61 -5.16 -0.28 26.83
C PHE A 61 -4.69 -1.21 25.70
N GLY A 62 -4.07 -2.32 26.08
CA GLY A 62 -3.56 -3.31 25.14
C GLY A 62 -2.12 -3.06 24.69
N PRO A 63 -1.61 -3.90 23.77
CA PRO A 63 -0.21 -3.92 23.39
C PRO A 63 0.23 -2.61 22.71
N GLU A 64 1.55 -2.44 22.63
CA GLU A 64 2.16 -1.35 21.89
C GLU A 64 1.75 -1.40 20.41
N PRO A 65 1.08 -0.37 19.88
CA PRO A 65 0.69 -0.36 18.48
C PRO A 65 1.91 -0.03 17.61
N ARG A 66 1.90 -0.54 16.37
CA ARG A 66 2.80 -0.02 15.35
C ARG A 66 2.45 1.43 15.00
N LEU A 67 3.47 2.21 14.66
CA LEU A 67 3.29 3.61 14.28
C LEU A 67 2.40 3.72 13.03
N PRO A 68 1.31 4.51 13.08
CA PRO A 68 0.47 4.80 11.92
C PRO A 68 1.24 5.29 10.69
N SER A 69 2.24 6.14 10.89
CA SER A 69 3.10 6.68 9.83
C SER A 69 3.87 5.58 9.10
N ASP A 70 4.45 4.63 9.83
CA ASP A 70 5.17 3.48 9.25
C ASP A 70 4.22 2.51 8.53
N MET A 71 3.04 2.26 9.10
CA MET A 71 2.03 1.42 8.45
C MET A 71 1.50 2.05 7.16
N LEU A 72 1.25 3.37 7.15
CA LEU A 72 0.83 4.08 5.94
C LEU A 72 1.96 4.10 4.90
N ARG A 73 3.20 4.34 5.33
CA ARG A 73 4.39 4.29 4.46
C ARG A 73 4.49 2.95 3.74
N ALA A 74 4.29 1.85 4.46
CA ALA A 74 4.31 0.51 3.90
C ALA A 74 3.19 0.27 2.86
N ILE A 75 1.98 0.81 3.08
CA ILE A 75 0.89 0.71 2.09
C ILE A 75 1.19 1.53 0.84
N LEU A 76 1.76 2.73 0.98
CA LEU A 76 2.20 3.54 -0.15
C LEU A 76 3.34 2.85 -0.92
N PHE A 77 4.24 2.19 -0.20
CA PHE A 77 5.27 1.34 -0.79
C PHE A 77 4.66 0.18 -1.58
N SER A 78 3.74 -0.59 -1.00
CA SER A 78 3.10 -1.69 -1.72
C SER A 78 2.37 -1.21 -2.98
N ALA A 79 1.72 -0.04 -2.93
CA ALA A 79 1.08 0.58 -4.09
C ALA A 79 2.10 0.98 -5.18
N ALA A 80 3.24 1.57 -4.80
CA ALA A 80 4.31 1.92 -5.73
C ALA A 80 4.88 0.71 -6.47
N PHE A 81 4.96 -0.44 -5.80
CA PHE A 81 5.42 -1.72 -6.37
C PHE A 81 4.29 -2.57 -6.98
N LYS A 82 3.06 -2.05 -7.04
CA LYS A 82 1.87 -2.74 -7.55
C LYS A 82 1.60 -4.09 -6.87
N ILE A 83 1.97 -4.20 -5.59
CA ILE A 83 1.66 -5.37 -4.76
C ILE A 83 0.24 -5.18 -4.21
N THR A 84 -0.73 -5.87 -4.82
CA THR A 84 -2.16 -5.69 -4.53
C THR A 84 -2.69 -6.56 -3.38
N SER A 85 -1.89 -7.48 -2.85
CA SER A 85 -2.31 -8.41 -1.78
C SER A 85 -1.44 -8.25 -0.54
N TYR A 86 -2.07 -8.03 0.62
CA TYR A 86 -1.38 -7.97 1.90
C TYR A 86 -0.70 -9.28 2.30
N THR A 87 -1.20 -10.43 1.84
CA THR A 87 -0.53 -11.71 2.07
C THR A 87 0.81 -11.76 1.35
N ARG A 88 0.82 -11.38 0.07
CA ARG A 88 2.06 -11.30 -0.71
C ARG A 88 2.99 -10.23 -0.15
N PHE A 89 2.44 -9.09 0.24
CA PHE A 89 3.24 -7.99 0.79
C PHE A 89 3.89 -8.35 2.12
N ALA A 90 3.16 -8.99 3.04
CA ALA A 90 3.73 -9.42 4.32
C ALA A 90 4.81 -10.50 4.15
N ALA A 91 4.71 -11.37 3.13
CA ALA A 91 5.77 -12.31 2.78
C ALA A 91 6.99 -11.59 2.20
N ASP A 92 6.77 -10.68 1.25
CA ASP A 92 7.79 -9.85 0.62
C ASP A 92 8.59 -9.03 1.65
N LEU A 93 7.92 -8.44 2.64
CA LEU A 93 8.61 -7.74 3.74
C LEU A 93 9.48 -8.65 4.61
N LYS A 94 9.18 -9.96 4.69
CA LYS A 94 10.00 -10.92 5.44
C LYS A 94 11.20 -11.42 4.63
N GLU A 95 11.01 -11.59 3.32
CA GLU A 95 12.03 -12.13 2.41
C GLU A 95 13.00 -11.03 1.94
N ASN A 96 12.50 -9.83 1.66
CA ASN A 96 13.26 -8.73 1.11
C ASN A 96 13.60 -7.68 2.18
N LEU A 97 14.86 -7.72 2.63
CA LEU A 97 15.37 -6.81 3.66
C LEU A 97 15.22 -5.34 3.26
N LEU A 98 15.48 -5.00 2.00
CA LEU A 98 15.42 -3.64 1.52
C LEU A 98 13.99 -3.09 1.57
N HIS A 99 13.00 -3.91 1.20
CA HIS A 99 11.60 -3.52 1.26
C HIS A 99 11.14 -3.27 2.70
N ALA A 100 11.58 -4.10 3.65
CA ALA A 100 11.35 -3.88 5.08
C ALA A 100 11.94 -2.55 5.56
N ILE A 101 13.20 -2.28 5.18
CA ILE A 101 13.93 -1.06 5.56
C ILE A 101 13.22 0.18 5.00
N ILE A 102 12.95 0.23 3.70
CA ILE A 102 12.31 1.40 3.05
C ILE A 102 10.92 1.66 3.63
N SER A 103 10.16 0.60 3.91
CA SER A 103 8.84 0.68 4.54
C SER A 103 8.89 1.18 6.00
N GLY A 104 10.07 1.29 6.59
CA GLY A 104 10.27 1.79 7.95
C GLY A 104 10.19 0.72 9.03
N PHE A 105 10.34 -0.56 8.71
CA PHE A 105 10.36 -1.63 9.72
C PHE A 105 11.77 -2.10 10.03
N PHE A 106 11.95 -2.70 11.21
CA PHE A 106 13.17 -3.44 11.50
C PHE A 106 13.17 -4.78 10.77
N VAL A 107 14.30 -5.15 10.18
CA VAL A 107 14.52 -6.49 9.62
C VAL A 107 14.25 -7.54 10.70
N GLY A 108 13.35 -8.48 10.41
CA GLY A 108 12.89 -9.50 11.36
C GLY A 108 11.68 -9.09 12.22
N ASN A 109 11.33 -7.80 12.27
CA ASN A 109 10.11 -7.29 12.94
C ASN A 109 9.21 -6.56 11.94
N THR A 110 8.62 -7.32 11.02
CA THR A 110 7.71 -6.81 10.00
C THR A 110 6.24 -7.12 10.34
N PRO A 111 5.30 -6.32 9.84
CA PRO A 111 3.88 -6.56 10.05
C PRO A 111 3.38 -7.85 9.42
N SER A 112 2.50 -8.53 10.16
CA SER A 112 1.71 -9.64 9.65
C SER A 112 0.54 -9.13 8.81
N VAL A 113 -0.06 -10.03 8.04
CA VAL A 113 -1.27 -9.76 7.25
C VAL A 113 -2.39 -9.16 8.11
N GLY A 114 -2.64 -9.73 9.29
CA GLY A 114 -3.66 -9.24 10.21
C GLY A 114 -3.37 -7.81 10.72
N THR A 115 -2.10 -7.44 10.84
CA THR A 115 -1.72 -6.08 11.26
C THR A 115 -2.09 -5.05 10.18
N PHE A 116 -1.87 -5.38 8.90
CA PHE A 116 -2.27 -4.50 7.80
C PHE A 116 -3.78 -4.32 7.73
N TYR A 117 -4.55 -5.40 7.88
CA TYR A 117 -6.01 -5.30 7.89
C TYR A 117 -6.53 -4.52 9.11
N ASP A 118 -5.93 -4.69 10.29
CA ASP A 118 -6.28 -3.90 11.48
C ASP A 118 -6.01 -2.41 11.25
N PHE A 119 -4.83 -2.05 10.71
CA PHE A 119 -4.50 -0.67 10.37
C PHE A 119 -5.46 -0.08 9.33
N HIS A 120 -5.72 -0.81 8.25
CA HIS A 120 -6.64 -0.35 7.19
C HIS A 120 -8.06 -0.13 7.73
N ARG A 121 -8.52 -0.99 8.65
CA ARG A 121 -9.81 -0.81 9.34
C ARG A 121 -9.84 0.46 10.19
N ARG A 122 -8.73 0.82 10.85
CA ARG A 122 -8.60 2.08 11.60
C ARG A 122 -8.52 3.29 10.68
N LEU A 123 -7.95 3.15 9.48
CA LEU A 123 -7.89 4.22 8.49
C LEU A 123 -9.27 4.55 7.91
N TRP A 124 -10.15 3.56 7.80
CA TRP A 124 -11.51 3.75 7.31
C TRP A 124 -12.34 4.64 8.25
N LEU A 125 -12.91 5.72 7.72
CA LEU A 125 -13.72 6.71 8.47
C LEU A 125 -15.23 6.50 8.30
N SER A 126 -15.67 5.63 7.40
CA SER A 126 -17.09 5.39 7.17
C SER A 126 -17.63 4.25 8.05
N SER A 127 -18.90 4.36 8.44
CA SER A 127 -19.67 3.27 9.05
C SER A 127 -19.92 2.13 8.06
N ASP A 128 -19.97 2.44 6.77
CA ASP A 128 -20.27 1.49 5.71
C ASP A 128 -19.01 0.79 5.22
N LYS A 129 -19.13 -0.52 4.94
CA LYS A 129 -18.00 -1.34 4.48
C LYS A 129 -17.53 -0.99 3.07
N ASN A 130 -18.37 -0.35 2.25
CA ASN A 130 -18.07 0.01 0.86
C ASN A 130 -18.48 1.46 0.61
N LEU A 131 -17.72 2.18 -0.22
CA LEU A 131 -18.06 3.54 -0.66
C LEU A 131 -19.30 3.57 -1.56
N THR A 132 -19.59 2.46 -2.22
CA THR A 132 -20.76 2.29 -3.07
C THR A 132 -21.65 1.22 -2.49
N ASN A 133 -22.96 1.47 -2.52
CA ASN A 133 -23.94 0.43 -2.30
C ASN A 133 -23.82 -0.54 -3.46
N ALA A 134 -23.34 -1.77 -3.19
CA ALA A 134 -23.28 -2.81 -4.20
C ALA A 134 -24.71 -3.20 -4.60
N VAL A 135 -25.29 -2.47 -5.56
CA VAL A 135 -26.55 -2.84 -6.20
C VAL A 135 -26.26 -4.06 -7.05
N ARG A 136 -26.33 -5.24 -6.42
CA ARG A 136 -26.26 -6.49 -7.15
C ARG A 136 -27.57 -6.62 -7.92
N PRO A 137 -27.54 -6.83 -9.25
CA PRO A 137 -28.75 -7.16 -9.99
C PRO A 137 -29.43 -8.35 -9.31
N PRO A 138 -30.75 -8.31 -9.07
CA PRO A 138 -31.47 -9.44 -8.53
C PRO A 138 -31.16 -10.68 -9.37
N LYS A 139 -30.61 -11.74 -8.75
CA LYS A 139 -30.41 -13.00 -9.45
C LYS A 139 -31.78 -13.50 -9.91
N LEU A 140 -32.00 -13.60 -11.22
CA LEU A 140 -33.19 -14.23 -11.77
C LEU A 140 -33.27 -15.65 -11.23
N LYS A 141 -34.34 -15.95 -10.49
CA LYS A 141 -34.58 -17.31 -10.00
C LYS A 141 -34.83 -18.21 -11.20
N PRO A 142 -34.27 -19.44 -11.23
CA PRO A 142 -34.65 -20.41 -12.25
C PRO A 142 -36.16 -20.66 -12.21
N GLN A 143 -36.82 -20.72 -13.37
CA GLN A 143 -38.23 -21.09 -13.41
C GLN A 143 -38.41 -22.51 -12.86
N LYS A 144 -39.41 -22.73 -11.99
CA LYS A 144 -39.71 -24.09 -11.50
C LYS A 144 -40.09 -24.99 -12.68
N PRO A 145 -39.55 -26.22 -12.77
CA PRO A 145 -39.94 -27.17 -13.81
C PRO A 145 -41.42 -27.55 -13.66
N LYS A 146 -42.14 -27.67 -14.78
CA LYS A 146 -43.59 -27.94 -14.82
C LYS A 146 -43.97 -29.42 -14.63
N GLY A 147 -43.01 -30.33 -14.42
CA GLY A 147 -43.27 -31.77 -14.24
C GLY A 147 -42.17 -32.52 -13.47
N LYS A 148 -42.51 -33.67 -12.88
CA LYS A 148 -41.69 -34.45 -11.92
C LYS A 148 -40.36 -35.00 -12.46
N GLU A 149 -40.11 -34.94 -13.79
CA GLU A 149 -38.91 -35.50 -14.42
C GLU A 149 -38.24 -34.58 -15.47
N GLN A 150 -38.50 -33.28 -15.44
CA GLN A 150 -37.84 -32.33 -16.36
C GLN A 150 -36.77 -31.47 -15.65
N LYS A 151 -35.55 -31.44 -16.21
CA LYS A 151 -34.50 -30.51 -15.77
C LYS A 151 -34.93 -29.07 -16.02
N THR A 152 -34.67 -28.20 -15.06
CA THR A 152 -34.91 -26.75 -15.13
C THR A 152 -34.23 -26.15 -16.36
N ALA A 153 -34.98 -25.36 -17.15
CA ALA A 153 -34.41 -24.59 -18.25
C ALA A 153 -33.32 -23.64 -17.70
N PRO A 154 -32.11 -23.60 -18.30
CA PRO A 154 -31.07 -22.67 -17.87
C PRO A 154 -31.59 -21.24 -17.95
N VAL A 155 -31.41 -20.47 -16.87
CA VAL A 155 -31.58 -19.01 -16.93
C VAL A 155 -30.56 -18.50 -17.95
N GLU A 156 -31.04 -17.71 -18.91
CA GLU A 156 -30.31 -17.12 -20.03
C GLU A 156 -28.81 -16.97 -19.73
N LYS A 157 -28.00 -17.84 -20.33
CA LYS A 157 -26.55 -17.75 -20.24
C LYS A 157 -26.11 -16.63 -21.17
N LEU A 158 -25.86 -15.44 -20.64
CA LEU A 158 -25.05 -14.46 -21.35
C LEU A 158 -23.77 -15.17 -21.80
N THR A 159 -23.52 -15.21 -23.10
CA THR A 159 -22.28 -15.81 -23.59
C THR A 159 -21.12 -14.92 -23.16
N VAL A 160 -19.93 -15.51 -23.04
CA VAL A 160 -18.71 -14.75 -22.72
C VAL A 160 -18.53 -13.57 -23.69
N TYR A 161 -18.92 -13.77 -24.95
CA TYR A 161 -18.90 -12.73 -25.97
C TYR A 161 -19.86 -11.56 -25.67
N ASP A 162 -21.09 -11.84 -25.23
CA ASP A 162 -22.06 -10.80 -24.84
C ASP A 162 -21.58 -9.99 -23.62
N LEU A 163 -20.89 -10.65 -22.69
CA LEU A 163 -20.24 -10.01 -21.55
C LEU A 163 -19.10 -9.08 -22.00
N PHE A 164 -18.26 -9.52 -22.93
CA PHE A 164 -17.20 -8.66 -23.50
C PHE A 164 -17.79 -7.44 -24.20
N GLN A 165 -18.83 -7.62 -25.02
CA GLN A 165 -19.54 -6.51 -25.67
C GLN A 165 -20.16 -5.52 -24.67
N GLN A 166 -20.76 -6.01 -23.58
CA GLN A 166 -21.28 -5.14 -22.51
C GLN A 166 -20.16 -4.39 -21.78
N PHE A 167 -19.01 -5.03 -21.59
CA PHE A 167 -17.87 -4.42 -20.92
C PHE A 167 -17.25 -3.31 -21.77
N GLU A 168 -17.05 -3.54 -23.07
CA GLU A 168 -16.53 -2.56 -24.02
C GLU A 168 -17.44 -1.31 -24.12
N LYS A 169 -18.77 -1.50 -24.16
CA LYS A 169 -19.73 -0.40 -24.20
C LYS A 169 -19.72 0.46 -22.93
N ASN A 170 -19.54 -0.16 -21.76
CA ASN A 170 -19.48 0.57 -20.48
C ASN A 170 -18.13 1.27 -20.25
N LEU A 171 -17.03 0.71 -20.77
CA LEU A 171 -15.70 1.33 -20.70
C LEU A 171 -15.64 2.68 -21.44
N LEU A 172 -16.30 2.80 -22.59
CA LEU A 172 -16.33 4.03 -23.38
C LEU A 172 -17.04 5.20 -22.65
N LEU A 173 -17.91 4.91 -21.69
CA LEU A 173 -18.61 5.94 -20.89
C LEU A 173 -17.79 6.45 -19.69
N ILE A 174 -16.80 5.68 -19.22
CA ILE A 174 -16.06 5.98 -17.98
C ILE A 174 -14.78 6.81 -18.26
N TRP A 175 -14.26 6.80 -19.49
CA TRP A 175 -12.96 7.41 -19.83
C TRP A 175 -13.00 8.89 -20.30
N LEU A 176 -14.15 9.56 -20.26
CA LEU A 176 -14.30 10.92 -20.80
C LEU A 176 -14.03 12.10 -19.84
N PRO A 177 -13.30 11.97 -18.71
CA PRO A 177 -12.23 12.96 -18.48
C PRO A 177 -11.15 12.51 -17.48
N VAL A 178 -10.07 11.82 -17.91
CA VAL A 178 -8.80 11.81 -17.14
C VAL A 178 -7.61 11.77 -18.10
N GLN A 179 -7.36 12.89 -18.77
CA GLN A 179 -6.07 13.15 -19.42
C GLN A 179 -5.54 14.50 -18.96
N ASN A 180 -4.81 14.50 -17.84
CA ASN A 180 -3.68 15.40 -17.60
C ASN A 180 -3.12 15.12 -16.21
N PHE A 181 -1.99 14.42 -16.11
CA PHE A 181 -0.99 14.66 -15.07
C PHE A 181 0.34 14.11 -15.56
N GLY A 182 1.05 14.95 -16.31
CA GLY A 182 2.43 14.75 -16.71
C GLY A 182 3.34 15.81 -16.08
N LYS A 183 4.57 15.35 -15.78
CA LYS A 183 5.81 16.11 -15.54
C LYS A 183 5.97 16.78 -14.17
N PHE A 184 6.84 16.21 -13.33
CA PHE A 184 7.89 16.96 -12.61
C PHE A 184 8.99 15.98 -12.18
N SER A 185 10.15 16.08 -12.83
CA SER A 185 11.42 15.48 -12.41
C SER A 185 12.48 16.58 -12.35
N ILE A 186 13.46 16.37 -11.47
CA ILE A 186 14.79 16.99 -11.36
C ILE A 186 14.88 18.15 -10.33
N LEU A 187 15.29 17.82 -9.09
CA LEU A 187 16.29 18.57 -8.31
C LEU A 187 16.73 17.79 -7.04
N PHE A 188 17.65 16.81 -7.14
CA PHE A 188 18.30 16.27 -5.92
C PHE A 188 19.78 15.86 -6.06
N SER A 189 20.38 15.85 -7.26
CA SER A 189 21.77 15.41 -7.45
C SER A 189 22.88 16.36 -6.94
N PHE A 190 22.60 17.34 -6.07
CA PHE A 190 23.62 18.31 -5.64
C PHE A 190 23.91 18.39 -4.14
N ARG A 191 23.30 17.56 -3.28
CA ARG A 191 23.52 17.69 -1.82
C ARG A 191 24.11 16.49 -1.09
N ILE A 192 24.69 15.53 -1.82
CA ILE A 192 25.55 14.50 -1.22
C ILE A 192 26.88 14.44 -2.00
N LEU A 193 27.62 15.53 -1.94
CA LEU A 193 29.08 15.53 -2.09
C LEU A 193 29.63 15.92 -0.71
N PRO A 194 30.45 15.07 -0.07
CA PRO A 194 31.06 15.43 1.20
C PRO A 194 32.04 16.58 0.98
N ALA A 195 31.98 17.59 1.84
CA ALA A 195 33.13 18.42 2.12
C ALA A 195 34.24 17.50 2.66
N TRP A 196 35.15 17.08 1.79
CA TRP A 196 36.43 16.52 2.20
C TRP A 196 37.24 17.68 2.74
N GLY A 197 37.45 17.69 4.05
CA GLY A 197 38.37 18.60 4.71
C GLY A 197 39.78 18.37 4.17
N LEU A 198 40.27 19.36 3.43
CA LEU A 198 41.70 19.62 3.34
C LEU A 198 42.12 20.31 4.64
N SER A 199 42.91 19.63 5.46
CA SER A 199 43.86 20.30 6.33
C SER A 199 45.03 19.35 6.61
N LEU A 200 46.14 19.69 5.92
CA LEU A 200 47.56 19.39 6.16
C LEU A 200 47.94 18.06 6.83
#